data_AF-A0AB34K539-F1
#
_entry.id   AF-A0AB34K539-F1
#
_cell.length_a   1.000
_cell.length_b   1.000
_cell.length_c   1.000
_cell.angle_alpha   90.00
_cell.angle_beta   90.00
_cell.angle_gamma   90.00
#
_symmetry.space_group_name_H-M   'P 1'
#
loop_
_entity.id
_entity.type
_entity.pdbx_description
1 polymer ?
#
loop_
_entity_poly.entity_id
_entity_poly.type
_entity_poly.pdbx_seq_one_letter_code
_entity_poly.pdbx_strand_id
1 'polypeptide(L)'
;MEEAKSDLINVLSSLEAHWHVLEAEVVEINRDIDYCEQCLRKYGEWFNSPLQYLRELKRAKKTKMKEIIRTMESFNNNLQGGKKLVKALEKHTPVSVLQAPSTPGMGALSGGDDSPALFVGSCCTNGSSARRVINATE
;
A
#
# COMPACT_ATOMS: atom_id res chain seq x y z
N MET A 1 -11.28 -0.82 9.61
CA MET A 1 -11.06 -1.99 8.73
C MET A 1 -11.23 -1.63 7.26
N GLU A 2 -12.21 -0.81 6.89
CA GLU A 2 -12.41 -0.35 5.51
C GLU A 2 -11.28 0.56 4.98
N GLU A 3 -10.69 1.40 5.84
CA GLU A 3 -9.55 2.26 5.49
C GLU A 3 -8.32 1.44 5.01
N ALA A 4 -7.92 0.43 5.79
CA ALA A 4 -6.81 -0.45 5.41
C ALA A 4 -7.08 -1.26 4.12
N LYS A 5 -8.34 -1.58 3.81
CA LYS A 5 -8.72 -2.21 2.54
C LYS A 5 -8.61 -1.23 1.38
N SER A 6 -9.05 0.01 1.59
CA SER A 6 -8.94 1.09 0.61
C SER A 6 -7.48 1.38 0.26
N ASP A 7 -6.62 1.54 1.26
CA ASP A 7 -5.18 1.76 1.07
C ASP A 7 -4.53 0.61 0.28
N LEU A 8 -4.93 -0.62 0.59
CA LEU A 8 -4.47 -1.79 -0.13
C LEU A 8 -4.86 -1.74 -1.62
N ILE A 9 -6.13 -1.49 -1.91
CA ILE A 9 -6.61 -1.40 -3.30
C ILE A 9 -5.83 -0.31 -4.04
N ASN A 10 -5.60 0.85 -3.41
CA ASN A 10 -4.85 1.95 -4.00
C ASN A 10 -3.40 1.54 -4.36
N VAL A 11 -2.72 0.82 -3.48
CA VAL A 11 -1.35 0.34 -3.73
C VAL A 11 -1.33 -0.67 -4.89
N LEU A 12 -2.26 -1.61 -4.92
CA LEU A 12 -2.35 -2.61 -5.99
C LEU A 12 -2.64 -1.95 -7.34
N SER A 13 -3.63 -1.05 -7.40
CA SER A 13 -3.96 -0.31 -8.61
C SER A 13 -2.81 0.58 -9.09
N SER A 14 -2.03 1.17 -8.17
CA SER A 14 -0.83 1.92 -8.54
C SER A 14 0.25 1.03 -9.16
N LEU A 15 0.49 -0.17 -8.60
CA LEU A 15 1.47 -1.12 -9.15
C LEU A 15 1.03 -1.64 -10.53
N GLU A 16 -0.26 -1.92 -10.72
CA GLU A 16 -0.84 -2.31 -12.01
C GLU A 16 -0.68 -1.20 -13.05
N ALA A 17 -0.97 0.05 -12.67
CA ALA A 17 -0.79 1.20 -13.56
C ALA A 17 0.70 1.36 -13.97
N HIS A 18 1.62 1.26 -13.02
CA HIS A 18 3.05 1.33 -13.31
C HIS A 18 3.52 0.18 -14.22
N TRP A 19 2.98 -1.03 -14.03
CA TRP A 19 3.25 -2.16 -14.91
C TRP A 19 2.85 -1.87 -16.36
N HIS A 20 1.62 -1.39 -16.58
CA HIS A 20 1.13 -1.09 -17.92
C HIS A 20 1.93 0.01 -18.62
N VAL A 21 2.35 1.04 -17.88
CA VAL A 21 3.24 2.08 -18.42
C VAL A 21 4.57 1.48 -18.86
N LEU A 22 5.21 0.66 -18.02
CA LEU A 22 6.48 0.00 -18.36
C LEU A 22 6.34 -0.92 -19.58
N GLU A 23 5.23 -1.64 -19.68
CA GLU A 23 4.93 -2.51 -20.82
C GLU A 23 4.84 -1.70 -22.12
N ALA A 24 4.08 -0.60 -22.12
CA ALA A 24 3.97 0.30 -23.26
C ALA A 24 5.34 0.91 -23.65
N GLU A 25 6.11 1.38 -22.68
CA GLU A 25 7.46 1.93 -22.92
C GLU A 25 8.38 0.87 -23.55
N VAL A 26 8.35 -0.38 -23.08
CA VAL A 26 9.17 -1.46 -23.67
C VAL A 26 8.78 -1.73 -25.11
N VAL A 27 7.49 -1.63 -25.46
CA VAL A 27 7.02 -1.77 -26.85
C VAL A 27 7.58 -0.64 -27.71
N GLU A 28 7.50 0.61 -27.27
CA GLU A 28 8.07 1.75 -28.01
C GLU A 28 9.59 1.64 -28.15
N ILE A 29 10.32 1.28 -27.08
CA ILE A 29 11.78 1.08 -27.15
C ILE A 29 12.15 0.00 -28.17
N ASN A 30 11.33 -1.04 -28.36
CA ASN A 30 11.60 -2.02 -29.42
C ASN A 30 11.51 -1.38 -30.82
N ARG A 31 10.50 -0.53 -31.06
CA ARG A 31 10.37 0.19 -32.33
C ARG A 31 11.54 1.15 -32.54
N ASP A 32 11.98 1.83 -31.49
CA ASP A 32 13.13 2.73 -31.55
C ASP A 32 14.44 1.99 -31.83
N ILE A 33 14.61 0.78 -31.28
CA ILE A 33 15.73 -0.10 -31.60
C ILE A 33 15.71 -0.45 -33.08
N ASP A 34 14.57 -0.91 -33.62
CA ASP A 34 14.42 -1.28 -35.02
C ASP A 34 14.72 -0.09 -35.96
N TYR A 35 14.32 1.12 -35.57
CA TYR A 35 14.63 2.35 -36.29
C TYR A 35 16.12 2.72 -36.19
N CYS A 36 16.73 2.61 -35.01
CA CYS A 36 18.15 2.86 -34.83
C CYS A 36 19.00 1.88 -35.63
N GLU A 37 18.58 0.62 -35.77
CA GLU A 37 19.26 -0.37 -36.62
C GLU A 37 19.16 -0.04 -38.12
N GLN A 38 18.07 0.59 -38.57
CA GLN A 38 17.98 1.16 -39.92
C GLN A 38 18.92 2.34 -40.10
N CYS A 39 18.97 3.24 -39.12
CA CYS A 39 19.87 4.39 -39.14
C CYS A 39 21.34 3.98 -39.09
N LEU A 40 21.70 2.96 -38.30
CA LEU A 40 23.05 2.40 -38.25
C LEU A 40 23.49 1.89 -39.62
N ARG A 41 22.59 1.21 -40.36
CA ARG A 41 22.88 0.75 -41.72
C ARG A 41 23.06 1.90 -42.72
N LYS A 42 22.33 3.00 -42.57
CA LYS A 42 22.34 4.14 -43.51
C LYS A 42 23.44 5.16 -43.23
N TYR A 43 23.68 5.44 -41.95
CA TYR A 43 24.54 6.54 -41.48
C TYR A 43 25.78 6.05 -40.74
N GLY A 44 25.95 4.73 -40.60
CA GLY A 44 27.10 4.13 -39.95
C GLY A 44 27.11 4.31 -38.44
N GLU A 45 28.31 4.21 -37.88
CA GLU A 45 28.57 3.95 -36.46
C GLU A 45 28.06 5.01 -35.47
N TRP A 46 27.66 6.20 -35.95
CA TRP A 46 27.05 7.25 -35.11
C TRP A 46 25.84 6.75 -34.32
N PHE A 47 25.13 5.73 -34.82
CA PHE A 47 23.98 5.14 -34.16
C PHE A 47 24.33 3.97 -33.21
N ASN A 48 25.60 3.57 -33.08
CA ASN A 48 26.00 2.51 -32.15
C ASN A 48 25.72 2.90 -30.69
N SER A 49 26.08 4.13 -30.29
CA SER A 49 25.89 4.59 -28.91
C SER A 49 24.39 4.68 -28.53
N PRO A 50 23.52 5.36 -29.32
CA PRO A 50 22.07 5.33 -29.08
C PRO A 50 21.48 3.92 -29.05
N LEU A 51 21.91 3.02 -29.94
CA LEU A 51 21.41 1.65 -29.99
C LEU A 51 21.80 0.85 -28.73
N GLN A 52 23.02 1.00 -28.24
CA GLN A 52 23.44 0.37 -26.98
C GLN A 52 22.66 0.91 -25.79
N TYR A 53 22.48 2.23 -25.72
CA TYR A 53 21.66 2.87 -24.69
C TYR A 53 20.23 2.31 -24.68
N LEU A 54 19.56 2.22 -25.84
CA LEU A 54 18.20 1.68 -25.91
C LEU A 54 18.13 0.21 -25.47
N ARG A 55 19.14 -0.61 -25.79
CA ARG A 55 19.22 -2.01 -25.33
C ARG A 55 19.39 -2.10 -23.82
N GLU A 56 20.20 -1.23 -23.22
CA GLU A 56 20.36 -1.12 -21.77
C GLU A 56 19.08 -0.63 -21.09
N LEU A 57 18.45 0.41 -21.64
CA LEU A 57 17.19 0.95 -21.14
C LEU A 57 16.07 -0.09 -21.16
N LYS A 58 15.94 -0.84 -22.26
CA LYS A 58 15.02 -1.99 -22.36
C LYS A 58 15.27 -3.02 -21.27
N ARG A 59 16.54 -3.38 -21.03
CA ARG A 59 16.91 -4.31 -19.94
C ARG A 59 16.51 -3.77 -18.58
N ALA A 60 16.82 -2.50 -18.29
CA ALA A 60 16.48 -1.85 -17.03
C ALA A 60 14.96 -1.82 -16.78
N LYS A 61 14.17 -1.43 -17.79
CA LYS A 61 12.70 -1.41 -17.71
C LYS A 61 12.12 -2.81 -17.47
N LYS A 62 12.61 -3.84 -18.18
CA LYS A 62 12.21 -5.23 -17.93
C LYS A 62 12.59 -5.73 -16.53
N THR A 63 13.71 -5.30 -15.98
CA THR A 63 14.08 -5.61 -14.60
C THR A 63 13.09 -4.98 -13.61
N LYS A 64 12.69 -3.72 -13.83
CA LYS A 64 11.66 -3.05 -13.01
C LYS A 64 10.31 -3.74 -13.09
N MET A 65 9.90 -4.20 -14.27
CA MET A 65 8.70 -5.03 -14.42
C MET A 65 8.79 -6.28 -13.52
N LYS A 66 9.89 -7.04 -13.57
CA LYS A 66 10.07 -8.22 -12.71
C LYS A 66 10.05 -7.89 -11.23
N GLU A 67 10.56 -6.73 -10.82
CA GLU A 67 10.46 -6.27 -9.43
C GLU A 67 9.01 -6.06 -9.01
N ILE A 68 8.17 -5.42 -9.84
CA ILE A 68 6.73 -5.24 -9.56
C ILE A 68 6.04 -6.58 -9.34
N ILE A 69 6.29 -7.57 -10.21
CA ILE A 69 5.73 -8.93 -10.05
C ILE A 69 6.12 -9.52 -8.71
N ARG A 70 7.42 -9.49 -8.36
CA ARG A 70 7.90 -10.02 -7.07
C ARG A 70 7.26 -9.30 -5.89
N THR A 71 7.06 -7.99 -5.98
CA THR A 71 6.37 -7.21 -4.95
C THR A 71 4.91 -7.66 -4.82
N MET A 72 4.18 -7.85 -5.92
CA MET A 72 2.82 -8.37 -5.90
C MET A 72 2.73 -9.79 -5.32
N GLU A 73 3.65 -10.68 -5.69
CA GLU A 73 3.72 -12.05 -5.17
C GLU A 73 4.02 -12.08 -3.67
N SER A 74 5.04 -11.32 -3.23
CA SER A 74 5.38 -11.19 -1.81
C SER A 74 4.19 -10.64 -1.01
N PHE A 75 3.50 -9.65 -1.57
CA PHE A 75 2.32 -9.08 -0.97
C PHE A 75 1.19 -10.12 -0.81
N ASN A 76 0.89 -10.89 -1.86
CA ASN A 76 -0.11 -11.96 -1.81
C ASN A 76 0.24 -13.04 -0.76
N ASN A 77 1.51 -13.44 -0.68
CA ASN A 77 1.98 -14.41 0.32
C ASN A 77 1.78 -13.90 1.75
N ASN A 78 2.10 -12.63 2.02
CA ASN A 78 1.89 -12.00 3.32
C ASN A 78 0.41 -11.94 3.70
N LEU A 79 -0.46 -11.60 2.74
CA LEU A 79 -1.90 -11.52 2.95
C LEU A 79 -2.53 -12.90 3.24
N GLN A 80 -2.05 -13.95 2.57
CA GLN A 80 -2.44 -15.33 2.87
C GLN A 80 -1.96 -15.78 4.26
N GLY A 81 -0.72 -15.42 4.63
CA GLY A 81 -0.18 -15.67 5.97
C GLY A 81 -1.03 -15.02 7.06
N GLY A 82 -1.37 -13.73 6.89
CA GLY A 82 -2.25 -13.01 7.81
C GLY A 82 -3.63 -13.63 7.95
N LYS A 83 -4.26 -14.04 6.84
CA LYS A 83 -5.56 -14.74 6.86
C LYS A 83 -5.51 -16.06 7.63
N LYS A 84 -4.43 -16.83 7.48
CA LYS A 84 -4.23 -18.09 8.22
C LYS A 84 -4.08 -17.84 9.71
N LEU A 85 -3.33 -16.80 10.10
CA LEU A 85 -3.14 -16.41 11.48
C LEU A 85 -4.46 -15.99 12.14
N VAL A 86 -5.24 -15.11 11.49
CA VAL A 86 -6.55 -14.68 12.00
C VAL A 86 -7.47 -15.89 12.22
N LYS A 87 -7.56 -16.81 11.26
CA LYS A 87 -8.34 -18.05 11.40
C LYS A 87 -7.86 -18.96 12.54
N ALA A 88 -6.56 -19.00 12.81
CA ALA A 88 -6.02 -19.78 13.93
C ALA A 88 -6.39 -19.14 15.27
N LEU A 89 -6.30 -17.81 15.38
CA LEU A 89 -6.67 -17.08 16.59
C LEU A 89 -8.17 -17.18 16.90
N GLU A 90 -9.03 -17.09 15.88
CA GLU A 90 -10.48 -17.27 16.01
C GLU A 90 -10.85 -18.67 16.53
N LYS A 91 -10.10 -19.72 16.17
CA LYS A 91 -10.29 -21.08 16.70
C LYS A 91 -9.88 -21.24 18.16
N HIS A 92 -8.93 -20.43 18.62
CA HIS A 92 -8.36 -20.50 19.96
C HIS A 92 -8.91 -19.45 20.93
N THR A 93 -9.96 -18.71 20.56
CA THR A 93 -10.71 -17.84 21.48
C THR A 93 -11.96 -18.56 22.00
N PRO A 94 -11.87 -19.40 23.06
CA PRO A 94 -13.05 -19.77 23.81
C PRO A 94 -13.51 -18.53 24.58
N VAL A 95 -14.62 -17.92 24.16
CA VAL A 95 -15.40 -17.03 25.01
C VAL A 95 -16.03 -17.89 26.11
N SER A 96 -15.25 -18.20 27.15
CA SER A 96 -15.77 -18.59 28.46
C SER A 96 -15.50 -17.44 29.42
N VAL A 97 -16.23 -16.35 29.22
CA VAL A 97 -16.34 -15.31 30.25
C VAL A 97 -17.30 -15.85 31.31
N LEU A 98 -16.70 -16.27 32.43
CA LEU A 98 -17.29 -16.44 33.75
C LEU A 98 -18.82 -16.39 33.84
N GLN A 99 -19.45 -17.56 33.94
CA GLN A 99 -20.71 -17.67 34.66
C GLN A 99 -20.37 -17.57 36.16
N ALA A 100 -20.49 -16.37 36.72
CA ALA A 100 -20.36 -16.17 38.17
C ALA A 100 -21.49 -16.93 38.88
N PRO A 101 -21.21 -17.67 39.98
CA PRO A 101 -22.27 -18.22 40.81
C PRO A 101 -23.01 -17.08 41.49
N SER A 102 -24.33 -17.00 41.26
CA SER A 102 -25.23 -16.09 41.97
C SER A 102 -25.30 -16.49 43.45
N THR A 103 -24.62 -15.73 44.31
CA THR A 103 -24.82 -15.75 45.76
C THR A 103 -26.06 -14.93 46.13
N PRO A 104 -26.99 -15.44 46.97
CA PRO A 104 -28.07 -14.64 47.54
C PRO A 104 -27.55 -13.89 48.77
N GLY A 105 -27.44 -12.56 48.67
CA GLY A 105 -27.07 -11.67 49.78
C GLY A 105 -28.27 -10.86 50.28
N MET A 106 -28.78 -11.21 51.47
CA MET A 106 -29.57 -10.31 52.33
C MET A 106 -28.69 -9.17 52.86
N GLY A 107 -29.24 -7.97 53.03
CA GLY A 107 -28.79 -7.03 54.07
C GLY A 107 -28.42 -5.60 53.64
N ALA A 108 -29.43 -4.72 53.66
CA ALA A 108 -29.48 -3.44 54.39
C ALA A 108 -28.25 -2.49 54.52
N LEU A 109 -28.51 -1.24 54.08
CA LEU A 109 -28.27 0.06 54.76
C LEU A 109 -26.88 0.74 54.74
N SER A 110 -26.89 1.92 54.09
CA SER A 110 -26.54 3.26 54.61
C SER A 110 -25.08 3.73 54.68
N GLY A 111 -24.81 4.83 53.97
CA GLY A 111 -24.14 6.02 54.52
C GLY A 111 -22.71 6.35 54.05
N GLY A 112 -22.48 7.62 53.68
CA GLY A 112 -21.20 8.30 53.86
C GLY A 112 -20.55 8.93 52.63
N ASP A 113 -20.66 10.26 52.53
CA ASP A 113 -19.92 11.18 51.67
C ASP A 113 -18.38 11.13 51.87
N ASP A 114 -17.59 11.37 50.80
CA ASP A 114 -16.69 12.53 50.65
C ASP A 114 -15.68 12.36 49.48
N SER A 115 -15.44 13.47 48.76
CA SER A 115 -14.67 13.67 47.50
C SER A 115 -13.12 13.71 47.69
N PRO A 116 -12.25 14.17 46.73
CA PRO A 116 -12.28 14.28 45.25
C PRO A 116 -11.00 13.70 44.56
N ALA A 117 -11.01 13.53 43.22
CA ALA A 117 -9.75 13.43 42.45
C ALA A 117 -9.88 13.91 40.99
N LEU A 118 -9.27 15.08 40.73
CA LEU A 118 -8.48 15.50 39.56
C LEU A 118 -8.77 14.83 38.20
N PHE A 119 -9.41 15.57 37.29
CA PHE A 119 -9.34 15.28 35.85
C PHE A 119 -8.63 16.42 35.12
N VAL A 120 -7.42 16.10 34.63
CA VAL A 120 -6.60 16.92 33.74
C VAL A 120 -7.19 16.85 32.33
N GLY A 121 -7.82 17.94 31.89
CA GLY A 121 -8.22 18.14 30.50
C GLY A 121 -7.11 18.85 29.73
N SER A 122 -6.36 18.10 28.92
CA SER A 122 -5.32 18.62 28.03
C SER A 122 -5.68 18.31 26.57
N CYS A 123 -5.80 19.39 25.80
CA CYS A 123 -5.34 19.59 24.43
C CYS A 123 -5.83 18.65 23.31
N CYS A 124 -6.58 19.23 22.35
CA CYS A 124 -6.06 19.60 21.02
C CYS A 124 -7.23 19.74 20.02
N THR A 125 -7.51 20.99 19.68
CA THR A 125 -8.16 21.42 18.44
C THR A 125 -7.34 20.99 17.23
N ASN A 126 -7.98 20.59 16.12
CA ASN A 126 -7.46 20.89 14.78
C ASN A 126 -8.59 20.84 13.75
N GLY A 127 -9.18 22.01 13.51
CA GLY A 127 -9.75 22.34 12.22
C GLY A 127 -8.68 22.97 11.34
N SER A 128 -8.59 22.58 10.08
CA SER A 128 -8.74 23.50 8.95
C SER A 128 -8.37 22.80 7.65
N SER A 129 -9.40 22.65 6.83
CA SER A 129 -9.35 22.37 5.41
C SER A 129 -8.86 23.63 4.68
N ALA A 130 -7.85 23.50 3.83
CA ALA A 130 -7.48 24.55 2.88
C ALA A 130 -7.13 23.93 1.53
N ARG A 131 -8.16 23.81 0.68
CA ARG A 131 -8.02 23.74 -0.78
C ARG A 131 -7.35 25.03 -1.25
N ARG A 132 -6.33 24.92 -2.12
CA ARG A 132 -5.92 26.03 -2.98
C ARG A 132 -5.95 25.55 -4.43
N VAL A 133 -6.56 26.40 -5.26
CA VAL A 133 -7.04 26.22 -6.62
C VAL A 133 -6.30 27.28 -7.45
N ILE A 134 -5.71 26.83 -8.58
CA ILE A 134 -5.21 27.54 -9.79
C ILE A 134 -4.18 28.69 -9.68
N ASN A 135 -3.12 28.60 -10.50
CA ASN A 135 -3.07 29.42 -11.72
C ASN A 135 -2.13 28.81 -12.78
N ALA A 136 -2.68 28.69 -14.00
CA ALA A 136 -1.91 28.58 -15.23
C ALA A 136 -1.67 30.01 -15.74
N THR A 137 -0.46 30.30 -16.19
CA THR A 137 -0.14 31.50 -16.96
C THR A 137 0.76 31.12 -18.12
N GLU A 138 0.47 31.79 -19.23
CA GLU A 138 0.96 31.68 -20.59
C GLU A 138 2.49 31.70 -20.76
#